data_AF-A0AAU6DZ91-F1
#
_entry.id   AF-A0AAU6DZ91-F1
#
_cell.length_a   1.000
_cell.length_b   1.000
_cell.length_c   1.000
_cell.angle_alpha   90.00
_cell.angle_beta   90.00
_cell.angle_gamma   90.00
#
_symmetry.space_group_name_H-M   'P 1'
#
loop_
_entity.id
_entity.type
_entity.pdbx_description
1 polymer ?
#
loop_
_entity_poly.entity_id
_entity_poly.type
_entity_poly.pdbx_seq_one_letter_code
_entity_poly.pdbx_strand_id
1 'polypeptide(L)'
;MVMVEGTSVLGPALEGASPGVGAWAAVLLVSLSTLAGAWLARRDSARVTVWLAIASAMMLITALVDLLPDAWRDAAETGVPLWAVGLAIVFGFLVITYFTRKGCGHGHGHGGSQPVGGRHAPGLHRRVKEAVDAALFGGMGTAAALTLHRAIEGATLALTASAVVVIALMVHSASEGLALAALLDMARQRLAPWLVVSCLSPAAGILIATIAPLPGQLVPLLLGMVTGVLLRTAIVGLRLAAASQESGRLSRRHLTIAAGVAVTGGALLIATHGVLGEDHPQTGHRPHVADHAAPASSAPTPAVRPPTRPAQTPLTHAQLREAVSTGRMSLSEVLARTDDVVKNAWVGWLLSLLPGHNPAEITRVLTAGGIDASRHIGDLTEQQRRYLLTTITK
;
A
#
# COMPACT_ATOMS: atom_id res chain seq x y z
N MET A 1 5.77 -18.56 -28.88
CA MET A 1 6.61 -17.34 -28.83
C MET A 1 5.64 -16.18 -28.68
N VAL A 2 5.30 -15.85 -27.43
CA VAL A 2 4.29 -14.84 -27.08
C VAL A 2 5.05 -13.57 -26.73
N MET A 3 4.86 -12.51 -27.52
CA MET A 3 5.38 -11.18 -27.19
C MET A 3 4.62 -10.65 -25.96
N VAL A 4 5.34 -10.44 -24.87
CA VAL A 4 4.84 -9.71 -23.71
C VAL A 4 5.19 -8.25 -23.93
N GLU A 5 4.18 -7.46 -24.28
CA GLU A 5 4.25 -6.03 -24.51
C GLU A 5 4.43 -5.33 -23.16
N GLY A 6 5.59 -4.71 -22.96
CA GLY A 6 5.93 -3.96 -21.75
C GLY A 6 5.09 -2.69 -21.66
N THR A 7 3.95 -2.80 -20.97
CA THR A 7 3.15 -1.63 -20.62
C THR A 7 3.90 -0.84 -19.54
N SER A 8 4.16 0.43 -19.82
CA SER A 8 4.67 1.40 -18.85
C SER A 8 3.58 1.62 -17.79
N VAL A 9 3.73 0.94 -16.66
CA VAL A 9 2.79 1.00 -15.54
C VAL A 9 3.36 1.94 -14.48
N LEU A 10 3.14 3.25 -14.58
CA LEU A 10 3.33 4.20 -13.47
C LEU A 10 2.64 5.56 -13.76
N GLY A 11 1.61 5.87 -12.96
CA GLY A 11 1.02 7.21 -12.70
C GLY A 11 0.00 7.76 -13.71
N PRO A 12 -1.32 7.80 -13.37
CA PRO A 12 -2.04 9.09 -13.36
C PRO A 12 -3.23 9.14 -12.35
N ALA A 13 -3.13 8.52 -11.18
CA ALA A 13 -4.27 8.41 -10.26
C ALA A 13 -4.73 9.75 -9.60
N LEU A 14 -3.94 10.82 -9.70
CA LEU A 14 -4.26 12.12 -9.09
C LEU A 14 -5.11 13.05 -9.98
N GLU A 15 -5.28 12.76 -11.26
CA GLU A 15 -6.00 13.64 -12.22
C GLU A 15 -7.43 13.16 -12.57
N GLY A 16 -7.98 12.18 -11.85
CA GLY A 16 -9.32 11.65 -12.14
C GLY A 16 -9.39 10.80 -13.42
N ALA A 17 -8.25 10.33 -13.92
CA ALA A 17 -8.20 9.34 -15.00
C ALA A 17 -8.85 8.02 -14.54
N SER A 18 -9.56 7.35 -15.45
CA SER A 18 -10.14 6.04 -15.17
C SER A 18 -9.06 5.05 -14.71
N PRO A 19 -9.36 4.15 -13.75
CA PRO A 19 -8.37 3.21 -13.26
C PRO A 19 -7.81 2.39 -14.43
N GLY A 20 -6.49 2.44 -14.63
CA GLY A 20 -5.84 1.71 -15.70
C GLY A 20 -6.14 0.22 -15.64
N VAL A 21 -6.09 -0.47 -16.78
CA VAL A 21 -6.35 -1.93 -16.89
C VAL A 21 -5.51 -2.74 -15.89
N GLY A 22 -4.29 -2.28 -15.59
CA GLY A 22 -3.40 -2.89 -14.60
C GLY A 22 -3.99 -2.94 -13.18
N ALA A 23 -4.68 -1.89 -12.73
CA ALA A 23 -5.27 -1.83 -11.39
C ALA A 23 -6.42 -2.84 -11.23
N TRP A 24 -7.26 -2.96 -12.27
CA TRP A 24 -8.33 -3.97 -12.31
C TRP A 24 -7.79 -5.40 -12.38
N ALA A 25 -6.71 -5.62 -13.14
CA ALA A 25 -6.02 -6.91 -13.17
C ALA A 25 -5.45 -7.29 -11.78
N ALA A 26 -4.86 -6.32 -11.07
CA ALA A 26 -4.38 -6.52 -9.70
C ALA A 26 -5.51 -6.88 -8.73
N VAL A 27 -6.65 -6.19 -8.80
CA VAL A 27 -7.85 -6.51 -7.99
C VAL A 27 -8.36 -7.92 -8.27
N LEU A 28 -8.40 -8.33 -9.54
CA LEU A 28 -8.80 -9.68 -9.91
C LEU A 28 -7.84 -10.72 -9.31
N LEU A 29 -6.52 -10.50 -9.41
CA LEU A 29 -5.51 -11.40 -8.85
C LEU A 29 -5.62 -11.50 -7.32
N VAL A 30 -5.79 -10.38 -6.63
CA VAL A 30 -6.01 -10.30 -5.18
C VAL A 30 -7.28 -11.05 -4.75
N SER A 31 -8.36 -10.88 -5.52
CA SER A 31 -9.64 -11.56 -5.27
C SER A 31 -9.52 -13.07 -5.45
N LEU A 32 -8.88 -13.52 -6.54
CA LEU A 32 -8.63 -14.94 -6.79
C LEU A 32 -7.71 -15.54 -5.70
N SER A 33 -6.69 -14.81 -5.27
CA SER A 33 -5.80 -15.24 -4.20
C SER A 33 -6.54 -15.44 -2.88
N THR A 34 -7.47 -14.54 -2.57
CA THR A 34 -8.37 -14.69 -1.41
C THR A 34 -9.21 -15.96 -1.50
N LEU A 35 -9.86 -16.18 -2.64
CA LEU A 35 -10.70 -17.35 -2.85
C LEU A 35 -9.87 -18.63 -2.71
N ALA A 36 -8.65 -18.64 -3.24
CA ALA A 36 -7.71 -19.75 -3.11
C ALA A 36 -7.35 -20.01 -1.64
N GLY A 37 -7.06 -18.97 -0.86
CA GLY A 37 -6.81 -19.07 0.58
C GLY A 37 -8.00 -19.64 1.36
N ALA A 38 -9.20 -19.12 1.11
CA ALA A 38 -10.43 -19.60 1.75
C ALA A 38 -10.77 -21.04 1.35
N TRP A 39 -10.53 -21.42 0.10
CA TRP A 39 -10.72 -22.78 -0.39
C TRP A 39 -9.71 -23.75 0.22
N LEU A 40 -8.44 -23.36 0.31
CA LEU A 40 -7.38 -24.17 0.93
C LEU A 40 -7.70 -24.46 2.41
N ALA A 41 -8.22 -23.47 3.13
CA ALA A 41 -8.64 -23.63 4.52
C ALA A 41 -9.72 -24.71 4.70
N ARG A 42 -10.65 -24.82 3.74
CA ARG A 42 -11.72 -25.84 3.78
C ARG A 42 -11.23 -27.24 3.45
N ARG A 43 -10.18 -27.36 2.62
CA ARG A 43 -9.74 -28.66 2.10
C ARG A 43 -8.85 -29.41 3.09
N ASP A 44 -8.04 -28.72 3.89
CA ASP A 44 -7.09 -29.37 4.80
C ASP A 44 -7.06 -28.70 6.19
N SER A 45 -8.09 -28.99 6.98
CA SER A 45 -8.29 -28.46 8.34
C SER A 45 -7.13 -28.80 9.30
N ALA A 46 -6.39 -29.89 9.03
CA ALA A 46 -5.23 -30.26 9.83
C ALA A 46 -4.05 -29.31 9.61
N ARG A 47 -3.88 -28.78 8.39
CA ARG A 47 -2.80 -27.83 8.05
C ARG A 47 -3.15 -26.37 8.27
N VAL A 48 -4.42 -26.03 8.52
CA VAL A 48 -4.88 -24.65 8.73
C VAL A 48 -4.03 -23.93 9.77
N THR A 49 -3.65 -24.58 10.86
CA THR A 49 -2.84 -23.97 11.92
C THR A 49 -1.44 -23.57 11.46
N VAL A 50 -0.80 -24.39 10.61
CA VAL A 50 0.53 -24.08 10.04
C VAL A 50 0.41 -22.89 9.09
N TRP A 51 -0.58 -22.93 8.21
CA TRP A 51 -0.82 -21.84 7.28
C TRP A 51 -1.19 -20.54 8.00
N LEU A 52 -1.97 -20.60 9.07
CA LEU A 52 -2.31 -19.46 9.91
C LEU A 52 -1.05 -18.86 10.56
N ALA A 53 -0.13 -19.69 11.03
CA ALA A 53 1.14 -19.23 11.60
C ALA A 53 1.99 -18.50 10.55
N ILE A 54 2.12 -19.08 9.35
CA ILE A 54 2.86 -18.48 8.22
C ILE A 54 2.21 -17.14 7.81
N ALA A 55 0.89 -17.16 7.60
CA ALA A 55 0.08 -15.98 7.28
C ALA A 55 0.31 -14.85 8.29
N SER A 56 0.20 -15.16 9.58
CA SER A 56 0.35 -14.18 10.66
C SER A 56 1.76 -13.63 10.73
N ALA A 57 2.78 -14.47 10.54
CA ALA A 57 4.17 -14.03 10.50
C ALA A 57 4.45 -13.12 9.29
N MET A 58 3.90 -13.45 8.11
CA MET A 58 4.05 -12.60 6.92
C MET A 58 3.34 -11.26 7.08
N MET A 59 2.10 -11.24 7.59
CA MET A 59 1.41 -9.99 7.91
C MET A 59 2.20 -9.11 8.88
N LEU A 60 2.81 -9.71 9.91
CA LEU A 60 3.64 -8.98 10.85
C LEU A 60 4.85 -8.34 10.17
N ILE A 61 5.53 -9.09 9.31
CA ILE A 61 6.70 -8.61 8.58
C ILE A 61 6.31 -7.48 7.63
N THR A 62 5.26 -7.64 6.82
CA THR A 62 4.76 -6.58 5.93
C THR A 62 4.42 -5.31 6.72
N ALA A 63 3.70 -5.42 7.84
CA ALA A 63 3.37 -4.26 8.66
C ALA A 63 4.62 -3.52 9.18
N LEU A 64 5.67 -4.25 9.57
CA LEU A 64 6.87 -3.66 10.17
C LEU A 64 7.92 -3.18 9.15
N VAL A 65 8.04 -3.85 8.01
CA VAL A 65 9.10 -3.60 7.01
C VAL A 65 8.63 -2.71 5.87
N ASP A 66 7.33 -2.74 5.56
CA ASP A 66 6.76 -2.03 4.41
C ASP A 66 5.95 -0.81 4.90
N LEU A 67 4.82 -1.06 5.56
CA LEU A 67 3.86 -0.01 5.91
C LEU A 67 4.39 0.97 6.95
N LEU A 68 5.10 0.49 7.98
CA LEU A 68 5.57 1.35 9.06
C LEU A 68 6.67 2.32 8.60
N PRO A 69 7.72 1.89 7.86
CA PRO A 69 8.69 2.81 7.29
C PRO A 69 8.09 3.81 6.32
N ASP A 70 7.14 3.38 5.48
CA ASP A 70 6.49 4.27 4.51
C ASP A 70 5.62 5.32 5.20
N ALA A 71 4.81 4.93 6.20
CA ALA A 71 4.05 5.87 7.01
C ALA A 71 4.94 6.94 7.67
N TRP A 72 6.15 6.55 8.09
CA TRP A 72 7.11 7.46 8.72
C TRP A 72 7.74 8.42 7.71
N ARG A 73 8.15 7.92 6.54
CA ARG A 73 8.71 8.73 5.45
C ARG A 73 7.69 9.74 4.94
N ASP A 74 6.49 9.28 4.63
CA ASP A 74 5.39 10.12 4.14
C ASP A 74 5.01 11.20 5.16
N ALA A 75 5.02 10.86 6.46
CA ALA A 75 4.77 11.85 7.51
C ALA A 75 5.86 12.93 7.55
N ALA A 76 7.12 12.53 7.42
CA ALA A 76 8.24 13.48 7.38
C ALA A 76 8.17 14.39 6.13
N GLU A 77 7.76 13.86 4.99
CA GLU A 77 7.63 14.62 3.73
C GLU A 77 6.43 15.57 3.71
N THR A 78 5.30 15.14 4.28
CA THR A 78 4.06 15.92 4.32
C THR A 78 3.95 16.86 5.53
N GLY A 79 4.94 16.83 6.43
CA GLY A 79 4.97 17.63 7.65
C GLY A 79 3.99 17.16 8.73
N VAL A 80 3.46 15.94 8.63
CA VAL A 80 2.63 15.33 9.66
C VAL A 80 3.52 14.93 10.85
N PRO A 81 3.20 15.33 12.07
CA PRO A 81 4.04 15.00 13.20
C PRO A 81 4.01 13.49 13.48
N LEU A 82 5.18 12.91 13.73
CA LEU A 82 5.36 11.46 13.91
C LEU A 82 4.54 10.88 15.07
N TRP A 83 4.24 11.67 16.12
CA TRP A 83 3.37 11.24 17.20
C TRP A 83 1.94 10.97 16.71
N ALA A 84 1.46 11.69 15.70
CA ALA A 84 0.11 11.47 15.15
C ALA A 84 0.04 10.13 14.40
N VAL A 85 1.10 9.76 13.67
CA VAL A 85 1.23 8.42 13.08
C VAL A 85 1.26 7.35 14.17
N GLY A 86 2.04 7.56 15.23
CA GLY A 86 2.06 6.68 16.41
C GLY A 86 0.67 6.50 17.04
N LEU A 87 -0.08 7.59 17.22
CA LEU A 87 -1.46 7.54 17.73
C LEU A 87 -2.40 6.80 16.77
N ALA A 88 -2.24 6.99 15.46
CA ALA A 88 -3.03 6.28 14.46
C ALA A 88 -2.76 4.76 14.53
N ILE A 89 -1.51 4.33 14.67
CA ILE A 89 -1.13 2.92 14.90
C ILE A 89 -1.81 2.38 16.15
N VAL A 90 -1.69 3.08 17.28
CA VAL A 90 -2.32 2.67 18.54
C VAL A 90 -3.84 2.60 18.39
N PHE A 91 -4.45 3.58 17.72
CA PHE A 91 -5.89 3.61 17.47
C PHE A 91 -6.35 2.41 16.64
N GLY A 92 -5.72 2.13 15.51
CA GLY A 92 -6.01 0.96 14.68
C GLY A 92 -5.89 -0.36 15.44
N PHE A 93 -4.82 -0.50 16.23
CA PHE A 93 -4.61 -1.65 17.10
C PHE A 93 -5.72 -1.82 18.15
N LEU A 94 -6.13 -0.72 18.80
CA LEU A 94 -7.16 -0.71 19.83
C LEU A 94 -8.55 -1.00 19.27
N VAL A 95 -8.89 -0.46 18.10
CA VAL A 95 -10.17 -0.72 17.42
C VAL A 95 -10.34 -2.22 17.15
N ILE A 96 -9.34 -2.87 16.58
CA ILE A 96 -9.38 -4.33 16.36
C ILE A 96 -9.38 -5.08 17.67
N THR A 97 -8.62 -4.63 18.66
CA THR A 97 -8.64 -5.23 20.00
C THR A 97 -10.04 -5.15 20.62
N TYR A 98 -10.73 -4.04 20.49
CA TYR A 98 -12.07 -3.84 21.01
C TYR A 98 -13.07 -4.81 20.36
N PHE A 99 -13.06 -4.91 19.03
CA PHE A 99 -13.94 -5.83 18.31
C PHE A 99 -13.61 -7.31 18.54
N THR A 100 -12.34 -7.66 18.80
CA THR A 100 -11.91 -9.04 19.05
C THR A 100 -12.04 -9.47 20.52
N ARG A 101 -11.97 -8.55 21.49
CA ARG A 101 -11.95 -8.87 22.93
C ARG A 101 -13.27 -9.48 23.43
N LYS A 102 -14.41 -9.14 22.83
CA LYS A 102 -15.72 -9.68 23.24
C LYS A 102 -16.08 -11.01 22.58
N GLY A 103 -15.30 -11.47 21.60
CA GLY A 103 -15.51 -12.76 20.92
C GLY A 103 -15.08 -13.98 21.74
N CYS A 104 -14.28 -13.80 22.80
CA CYS A 104 -13.96 -14.87 23.76
C CYS A 104 -15.14 -15.06 24.73
N GLY A 105 -16.26 -15.53 24.19
CA GLY A 105 -17.32 -16.15 24.98
C GLY A 105 -16.70 -17.30 25.74
N HIS A 106 -16.44 -17.07 27.03
CA HIS A 106 -16.21 -18.15 27.97
C HIS A 106 -17.53 -18.91 28.01
N GLY A 107 -17.67 -19.89 27.11
CA GLY A 107 -18.68 -20.91 27.23
C GLY A 107 -18.51 -21.47 28.62
N HIS A 108 -19.54 -21.29 29.44
CA HIS A 108 -19.67 -22.01 30.70
C HIS A 108 -19.32 -23.46 30.41
N GLY A 109 -18.18 -23.90 30.92
CA GLY A 109 -17.83 -25.30 30.96
C GLY A 109 -18.88 -26.00 31.79
N HIS A 110 -19.93 -26.50 31.15
CA HIS A 110 -20.76 -27.55 31.72
C HIS A 110 -19.98 -28.86 31.64
N GLY A 111 -18.90 -28.91 32.40
CA GLY A 111 -18.40 -30.16 32.94
C GLY A 111 -19.38 -30.63 34.01
N GLY A 112 -20.23 -31.58 33.64
CA GLY A 112 -20.56 -32.73 34.48
C GLY A 112 -20.98 -32.53 35.94
N SER A 113 -21.72 -31.49 36.30
CA SER A 113 -22.43 -31.44 37.59
C SER A 113 -23.91 -31.13 37.37
N GLN A 114 -24.74 -32.15 37.57
CA GLN A 114 -26.20 -32.06 37.56
C GLN A 114 -26.68 -31.05 38.61
N PRO A 115 -27.42 -29.99 38.23
CA PRO A 115 -28.21 -29.22 39.18
C PRO A 115 -29.56 -29.92 39.33
N VAL A 116 -29.73 -30.58 40.47
CA VAL A 116 -31.03 -31.06 40.94
C VAL A 116 -31.91 -29.82 41.20
N GLY A 117 -33.05 -29.76 40.52
CA GLY A 117 -34.29 -29.14 40.99
C GLY A 117 -34.31 -27.61 41.18
N GLY A 118 -34.93 -26.89 40.24
CA GLY A 118 -35.36 -25.50 40.47
C GLY A 118 -35.99 -24.87 39.24
N ARG A 119 -37.32 -25.03 39.08
CA ARG A 119 -38.11 -24.36 38.05
C ARG A 119 -38.20 -22.86 38.35
N HIS A 120 -37.28 -22.07 37.81
CA HIS A 120 -37.51 -20.64 37.62
C HIS A 120 -37.18 -20.26 36.18
N ALA A 121 -38.19 -19.73 35.49
CA ALA A 121 -38.09 -19.20 34.14
C ALA A 121 -37.83 -17.68 34.20
N PRO A 122 -36.57 -17.26 34.06
CA PRO A 122 -36.28 -15.99 33.40
C PRO A 122 -35.16 -16.19 32.38
N GLY A 123 -35.37 -15.96 31.07
CA GLY A 123 -34.24 -16.19 30.16
C GLY A 123 -34.32 -15.88 28.67
N LEU A 124 -35.43 -15.39 28.10
CA LEU A 124 -35.42 -15.06 26.67
C LEU A 124 -34.52 -13.85 26.36
N HIS A 125 -34.55 -12.82 27.22
CA HIS A 125 -33.76 -11.60 27.00
C HIS A 125 -32.25 -11.81 27.13
N ARG A 126 -31.84 -12.75 28.00
CA ARG A 126 -30.42 -13.11 28.17
C ARG A 126 -29.90 -13.92 26.98
N ARG A 127 -30.70 -14.85 26.43
CA ARG A 127 -30.31 -15.61 25.23
C ARG A 127 -30.24 -14.74 23.98
N VAL A 128 -31.15 -13.77 23.82
CA VAL A 128 -31.10 -12.82 22.70
C VAL A 128 -29.88 -11.91 22.84
N LYS A 129 -29.59 -11.40 24.05
CA LYS A 129 -28.40 -10.57 24.29
C LYS A 129 -27.09 -11.35 24.10
N GLU A 130 -27.01 -12.59 24.59
CA GLU A 130 -25.85 -13.47 24.40
C GLU A 130 -25.68 -13.88 22.92
N ALA A 131 -26.76 -14.13 22.19
CA ALA A 131 -26.71 -14.44 20.76
C ALA A 131 -26.31 -13.22 19.91
N VAL A 132 -26.80 -12.03 20.26
CA VAL A 132 -26.44 -10.76 19.59
C VAL A 132 -24.99 -10.38 19.91
N ASP A 133 -24.55 -10.51 21.16
CA ASP A 133 -23.15 -10.28 21.53
C ASP A 133 -22.21 -11.33 20.90
N ALA A 134 -22.59 -12.60 20.84
CA ALA A 134 -21.79 -13.64 20.18
C ALA A 134 -21.74 -13.46 18.65
N ALA A 135 -22.86 -13.06 18.02
CA ALA A 135 -22.92 -12.84 16.57
C ALA A 135 -22.16 -11.58 16.14
N LEU A 136 -22.28 -10.47 16.88
CA LEU A 136 -21.60 -9.21 16.57
C LEU A 136 -20.10 -9.27 16.88
N PHE A 137 -19.70 -9.95 17.97
CA PHE A 137 -18.32 -9.92 18.45
C PHE A 137 -17.50 -11.20 18.19
N GLY A 138 -18.11 -12.31 17.76
CA GLY A 138 -17.44 -13.61 17.61
C GLY A 138 -16.81 -13.91 16.25
N GLY A 139 -17.17 -13.17 15.19
CA GLY A 139 -16.61 -13.39 13.85
C GLY A 139 -17.06 -12.36 12.81
N MET A 140 -18.25 -11.77 13.01
CA MET A 140 -18.78 -10.72 12.16
C MET A 140 -17.94 -9.43 12.23
N GLY A 141 -17.60 -8.98 13.43
CA GLY A 141 -16.72 -7.82 13.61
C GLY A 141 -15.35 -8.01 12.96
N THR A 142 -14.75 -9.21 13.08
CA THR A 142 -13.47 -9.50 12.43
C THR A 142 -13.61 -9.55 10.90
N ALA A 143 -14.67 -10.17 10.37
CA ALA A 143 -14.92 -10.22 8.93
C ALA A 143 -15.18 -8.82 8.34
N ALA A 144 -15.92 -7.97 9.05
CA ALA A 144 -16.14 -6.57 8.67
C ALA A 144 -14.84 -5.77 8.71
N ALA A 145 -14.01 -5.96 9.73
CA ALA A 145 -12.71 -5.31 9.82
C ALA A 145 -11.77 -5.73 8.68
N LEU A 146 -11.71 -7.03 8.34
CA LEU A 146 -10.93 -7.55 7.20
C LEU A 146 -11.45 -7.01 5.86
N THR A 147 -12.77 -6.90 5.71
CA THR A 147 -13.38 -6.31 4.51
C THR A 147 -12.98 -4.83 4.37
N LEU A 148 -13.07 -4.06 5.46
CA LEU A 148 -12.68 -2.65 5.45
C LEU A 148 -11.18 -2.49 5.17
N HIS A 149 -10.36 -3.34 5.77
CA HIS A 149 -8.92 -3.39 5.53
C HIS A 149 -8.62 -3.57 4.03
N ARG A 150 -9.29 -4.51 3.37
CA ARG A 150 -9.13 -4.71 1.91
C ARG A 150 -9.67 -3.61 1.04
N ALA A 151 -10.70 -2.90 1.47
CA ALA A 151 -11.10 -1.70 0.77
C ALA A 151 -9.96 -0.66 0.80
N ILE A 152 -9.23 -0.56 1.93
CA ILE A 152 -8.07 0.32 2.01
C ILE A 152 -6.93 -0.18 1.11
N GLU A 153 -6.64 -1.48 1.07
CA GLU A 153 -5.65 -2.05 0.13
C GLU A 153 -6.03 -1.84 -1.35
N GLY A 154 -7.33 -1.93 -1.67
CA GLY A 154 -7.82 -1.61 -3.00
C GLY A 154 -7.58 -0.15 -3.37
N ALA A 155 -7.78 0.77 -2.41
CA ALA A 155 -7.46 2.18 -2.61
C ALA A 155 -5.96 2.39 -2.84
N THR A 156 -5.08 1.67 -2.14
CA THR A 156 -3.63 1.77 -2.37
C THR A 156 -3.19 1.15 -3.70
N LEU A 157 -3.84 0.08 -4.17
CA LEU A 157 -3.60 -0.50 -5.50
C LEU A 157 -3.86 0.48 -6.65
N ALA A 158 -4.79 1.42 -6.47
CA ALA A 158 -5.01 2.48 -7.45
C ALA A 158 -3.80 3.42 -7.56
N LEU A 159 -3.01 3.54 -6.49
CA LEU A 159 -1.86 4.43 -6.38
C LEU A 159 -0.54 3.74 -6.74
N THR A 160 -0.40 2.44 -6.43
CA THR A 160 0.85 1.69 -6.55
C THR A 160 0.71 0.50 -7.49
N ALA A 161 1.25 0.62 -8.70
CA ALA A 161 1.13 -0.42 -9.72
C ALA A 161 2.46 -1.13 -10.00
N SER A 162 3.20 -1.47 -8.94
CA SER A 162 4.40 -2.30 -9.02
C SER A 162 4.05 -3.79 -8.98
N ALA A 163 4.62 -4.59 -9.89
CA ALA A 163 4.43 -6.04 -9.91
C ALA A 163 4.82 -6.70 -8.58
N VAL A 164 5.85 -6.19 -7.90
CA VAL A 164 6.30 -6.69 -6.59
C VAL A 164 5.22 -6.48 -5.53
N VAL A 165 4.61 -5.28 -5.50
CA VAL A 165 3.51 -4.94 -4.59
C VAL A 165 2.30 -5.84 -4.85
N VAL A 166 1.94 -6.07 -6.11
CA VAL A 166 0.83 -6.98 -6.46
C VAL A 166 1.10 -8.40 -5.96
N ILE A 167 2.32 -8.93 -6.12
CA ILE A 167 2.69 -10.26 -5.61
C ILE A 167 2.59 -10.31 -4.07
N ALA A 168 3.11 -9.28 -3.39
CA ALA A 168 3.00 -9.19 -1.93
C ALA A 168 1.54 -9.18 -1.46
N LEU A 169 0.69 -8.38 -2.11
CA LEU A 169 -0.74 -8.31 -1.84
C LEU A 169 -1.46 -9.62 -2.16
N MET A 170 -1.05 -10.36 -3.19
CA MET A 170 -1.61 -11.69 -3.45
C MET A 170 -1.31 -12.66 -2.30
N VAL A 171 -0.06 -12.73 -1.82
CA VAL A 171 0.31 -13.60 -0.70
C VAL A 171 -0.43 -13.18 0.58
N HIS A 172 -0.54 -11.88 0.81
CA HIS A 172 -1.32 -11.30 1.90
C HIS A 172 -2.80 -11.70 1.82
N SER A 173 -3.43 -11.51 0.65
CA SER A 173 -4.85 -11.79 0.43
C SER A 173 -5.21 -13.27 0.54
N ALA A 174 -4.32 -14.18 0.13
CA ALA A 174 -4.50 -15.62 0.37
C ALA A 174 -4.48 -15.94 1.87
N SER A 175 -3.56 -15.32 2.60
CA SER A 175 -3.43 -15.47 4.04
C SER A 175 -4.68 -14.99 4.78
N GLU A 176 -5.25 -13.86 4.36
CA GLU A 176 -6.51 -13.35 4.89
C GLU A 176 -7.71 -14.23 4.55
N GLY A 177 -7.82 -14.72 3.30
CA GLY A 177 -8.89 -15.63 2.90
C GLY A 177 -8.91 -16.90 3.74
N LEU A 178 -7.73 -17.42 4.07
CA LEU A 178 -7.56 -18.56 4.97
C LEU A 178 -7.99 -18.23 6.40
N ALA A 179 -7.56 -17.08 6.93
CA ALA A 179 -7.94 -16.63 8.26
C ALA A 179 -9.45 -16.39 8.39
N LEU A 180 -10.06 -15.73 7.40
CA LEU A 180 -11.50 -15.48 7.32
C LEU A 180 -12.28 -16.80 7.32
N ALA A 181 -11.85 -17.76 6.50
CA ALA A 181 -12.49 -19.08 6.45
C ALA A 181 -12.40 -19.82 7.79
N ALA A 182 -11.23 -19.83 8.43
CA ALA A 182 -11.04 -20.46 9.73
C ALA A 182 -11.90 -19.79 10.83
N LEU A 183 -11.92 -18.46 10.89
CA LEU A 183 -12.69 -17.72 11.88
C LEU A 183 -14.21 -17.89 11.70
N LEU A 184 -14.70 -17.86 10.47
CA LEU A 184 -16.13 -18.06 10.19
C LEU A 184 -16.57 -19.50 10.45
N ASP A 185 -15.70 -20.49 10.17
CA ASP A 185 -15.95 -21.89 10.50
C ASP A 185 -16.05 -22.08 12.03
N MET A 186 -15.12 -21.50 12.80
CA MET A 186 -15.16 -21.49 14.27
C MET A 186 -16.44 -20.81 14.79
N ALA A 187 -16.88 -19.72 14.16
CA ALA A 187 -18.12 -19.02 14.51
C ALA A 187 -19.39 -19.70 13.98
N ARG A 188 -19.28 -20.82 13.24
CA ARG A 188 -20.37 -21.52 12.53
C ARG A 188 -21.20 -20.60 11.64
N GLN A 189 -20.57 -19.60 11.03
CA GLN A 189 -21.21 -18.63 10.13
C GLN A 189 -21.06 -19.06 8.66
N ARG A 190 -21.95 -18.56 7.81
CA ARG A 190 -21.87 -18.83 6.36
C ARG A 190 -20.68 -18.09 5.75
N LEU A 191 -19.71 -18.84 5.23
CA LEU A 191 -18.51 -18.27 4.60
C LEU A 191 -18.81 -17.47 3.31
N ALA A 192 -19.72 -17.99 2.47
CA ALA A 192 -19.97 -17.46 1.13
C ALA A 192 -20.27 -15.95 1.07
N PRO A 193 -21.23 -15.37 1.83
CA PRO A 193 -21.52 -13.94 1.74
C PRO A 193 -20.35 -13.07 2.16
N TRP A 194 -19.64 -13.45 3.24
CA TRP A 194 -18.47 -12.71 3.71
C TRP A 194 -17.30 -12.77 2.74
N LEU A 195 -17.12 -13.91 2.08
CA LEU A 195 -16.09 -14.09 1.08
C LEU A 195 -16.37 -13.24 -0.17
N VAL A 196 -17.64 -13.16 -0.61
CA VAL A 196 -18.05 -12.28 -1.72
C VAL A 196 -17.78 -10.82 -1.36
N VAL A 197 -18.22 -10.38 -0.18
CA VAL A 197 -18.01 -9.01 0.31
C VAL A 197 -16.51 -8.69 0.39
N SER A 198 -15.70 -9.61 0.92
CA SER A 198 -14.24 -9.47 0.95
C SER A 198 -13.66 -9.38 -0.46
N CYS A 199 -14.08 -10.23 -1.41
CA CYS A 199 -13.60 -10.18 -2.79
C CYS A 199 -13.97 -8.90 -3.54
N LEU A 200 -15.12 -8.31 -3.24
CA LEU A 200 -15.54 -7.05 -3.86
C LEU A 200 -14.92 -5.81 -3.21
N SER A 201 -14.43 -5.92 -1.97
CA SER A 201 -13.91 -4.76 -1.23
C SER A 201 -12.70 -4.06 -1.87
N PRO A 202 -11.69 -4.73 -2.50
CA PRO A 202 -10.61 -4.02 -3.17
C PRO A 202 -11.11 -3.19 -4.36
N ALA A 203 -12.09 -3.69 -5.12
CA ALA A 203 -12.73 -2.93 -6.19
C ALA A 203 -13.44 -1.68 -5.64
N ALA A 204 -14.16 -1.82 -4.52
CA ALA A 204 -14.77 -0.67 -3.84
C ALA A 204 -13.70 0.33 -3.37
N GLY A 205 -12.55 -0.16 -2.91
CA GLY A 205 -11.38 0.64 -2.57
C GLY A 205 -10.89 1.52 -3.72
N ILE A 206 -10.66 0.91 -4.89
CA ILE A 206 -10.28 1.64 -6.11
C ILE A 206 -11.32 2.72 -6.42
N LEU A 207 -12.60 2.37 -6.41
CA LEU A 207 -13.68 3.31 -6.74
C LEU A 207 -13.73 4.49 -5.76
N ILE A 208 -13.60 4.24 -4.46
CA ILE A 208 -13.55 5.30 -3.45
C ILE A 208 -12.35 6.21 -3.68
N ALA A 209 -11.17 5.65 -3.95
CA ALA A 209 -9.95 6.42 -4.22
C ALA A 209 -10.09 7.31 -5.46
N THR A 210 -10.82 6.86 -6.49
CA THR A 210 -11.07 7.68 -7.68
C THR A 210 -12.05 8.83 -7.47
N ILE A 211 -13.02 8.67 -6.57
CA ILE A 211 -14.08 9.67 -6.35
C ILE A 211 -13.65 10.70 -5.29
N ALA A 212 -12.87 10.29 -4.30
CA ALA A 212 -12.47 11.10 -3.16
C ALA A 212 -10.94 11.06 -3.00
N PRO A 213 -10.17 11.88 -3.74
CA PRO A 213 -8.73 11.95 -3.57
C PRO A 213 -8.41 12.36 -2.13
N LEU A 214 -7.60 11.54 -1.46
CA LEU A 214 -7.24 11.77 -0.07
C LEU A 214 -6.23 12.93 0.00
N PRO A 215 -6.42 13.91 0.90
CA PRO A 215 -5.39 14.91 1.15
C PRO A 215 -4.10 14.21 1.61
N GLY A 216 -2.95 14.64 1.10
CA GLY A 216 -1.66 13.98 1.34
C GLY A 216 -1.31 13.78 2.82
N GLN A 217 -1.82 14.65 3.70
CA GLN A 217 -1.65 14.57 5.15
C GLN A 217 -2.37 13.38 5.79
N LEU A 218 -3.44 12.86 5.19
CA LEU A 218 -4.17 11.71 5.71
C LEU A 218 -3.52 10.38 5.35
N VAL A 219 -2.72 10.33 4.28
CA VAL A 219 -2.04 9.11 3.81
C VAL A 219 -1.18 8.48 4.92
N PRO A 220 -0.22 9.18 5.56
CA PRO A 220 0.60 8.59 6.62
C PRO A 220 -0.20 8.19 7.86
N LEU A 221 -1.29 8.91 8.16
CA LEU A 221 -2.18 8.56 9.29
C LEU A 221 -2.97 7.28 9.00
N LEU A 222 -3.47 7.12 7.78
CA LEU A 222 -4.16 5.91 7.33
C LEU A 222 -3.20 4.72 7.29
N LEU A 223 -1.99 4.88 6.75
CA LEU A 223 -0.95 3.84 6.77
C LEU A 223 -0.58 3.43 8.20
N GLY A 224 -0.43 4.41 9.11
CA GLY A 224 -0.24 4.14 10.53
C GLY A 224 -1.40 3.34 11.13
N MET A 225 -2.64 3.75 10.89
CA MET A 225 -3.82 3.03 11.38
C MET A 225 -3.89 1.58 10.85
N VAL A 226 -3.65 1.38 9.55
CA VAL A 226 -3.60 0.06 8.90
C VAL A 226 -2.50 -0.81 9.50
N THR A 227 -1.32 -0.24 9.73
CA THR A 227 -0.19 -0.91 10.41
C THR A 227 -0.63 -1.42 11.80
N GLY A 228 -1.33 -0.60 12.58
CA GLY A 228 -1.86 -0.98 13.88
C GLY A 228 -2.87 -2.14 13.82
N VAL A 229 -3.77 -2.10 12.84
CA VAL A 229 -4.75 -3.16 12.55
C VAL A 229 -4.03 -4.48 12.26
N LEU A 230 -3.06 -4.48 11.34
CA LEU A 230 -2.30 -5.66 10.95
C LEU A 230 -1.44 -6.22 12.08
N LEU A 231 -0.80 -5.34 12.85
CA LEU A 231 -0.02 -5.76 14.01
C LEU A 231 -0.90 -6.53 15.02
N ARG A 232 -2.13 -6.06 15.25
CA ARG A 232 -3.06 -6.75 16.13
C ARG A 232 -3.50 -8.11 15.57
N THR A 233 -3.91 -8.18 14.31
CA THR A 233 -4.37 -9.43 13.69
C THR A 233 -3.25 -10.47 13.64
N ALA A 234 -2.04 -10.06 13.28
CA ALA A 234 -0.86 -10.91 13.27
C ALA A 234 -0.53 -11.47 14.67
N ILE A 235 -0.56 -10.63 15.71
CA ILE A 235 -0.33 -11.08 17.09
C ILE A 235 -1.39 -12.09 17.55
N VAL A 236 -2.67 -11.88 17.22
CA VAL A 236 -3.72 -12.86 17.53
C VAL A 236 -3.46 -14.18 16.81
N GLY A 237 -3.20 -14.14 15.51
CA GLY A 237 -2.99 -15.35 14.72
C GLY A 237 -1.77 -16.14 15.17
N LEU A 238 -0.67 -15.46 15.52
CA LEU A 238 0.52 -16.10 16.12
C LEU A 238 0.21 -16.73 17.48
N ARG A 239 -0.58 -16.07 18.34
CA ARG A 239 -0.99 -16.63 19.63
C ARG A 239 -1.89 -17.86 19.47
N LEU A 240 -2.82 -17.85 18.52
CA LEU A 240 -3.68 -19.00 18.22
C LEU A 240 -2.86 -20.18 17.68
N ALA A 241 -1.88 -19.90 16.82
CA ALA A 241 -0.95 -20.91 16.33
C ALA A 241 -0.10 -21.50 17.48
N ALA A 242 0.41 -20.66 18.39
CA ALA A 242 1.18 -21.09 19.55
C ALA A 242 0.36 -21.96 20.52
N ALA A 243 -0.87 -21.55 20.86
CA ALA A 243 -1.75 -22.34 21.72
C ALA A 243 -2.07 -23.73 21.12
N SER A 244 -2.19 -23.81 19.79
CA SER A 244 -2.39 -25.08 19.09
C SER A 244 -1.15 -25.98 19.07
N GLN A 245 0.04 -25.42 19.32
CA GLN A 245 1.28 -26.19 19.49
C GLN A 245 1.32 -26.87 20.86
N GLU A 246 0.89 -26.17 21.91
CA GLU A 246 0.82 -26.72 23.27
C GLU A 246 -0.13 -27.92 23.35
N SER A 247 -1.19 -27.93 22.54
CA SER A 247 -2.11 -29.06 22.44
C SER A 247 -1.56 -30.26 21.63
N GLY A 248 -0.27 -30.26 21.26
CA GLY A 248 0.39 -31.36 20.56
C GLY A 248 -0.01 -31.54 19.08
N ARG A 249 -0.83 -30.63 18.53
CA ARG A 249 -1.29 -30.71 17.13
C ARG A 249 -0.24 -30.20 16.13
N LEU A 250 0.78 -29.49 16.59
CA LEU A 250 1.88 -28.97 15.77
C LEU A 250 3.24 -29.51 16.23
N SER A 251 3.88 -30.28 15.35
CA SER A 251 5.31 -30.62 15.50
C SER A 251 6.18 -29.36 15.39
N ARG A 252 7.25 -29.28 16.21
CA ARG A 252 8.28 -28.21 16.15
C ARG A 252 8.83 -27.98 14.74
N ARG A 253 8.84 -29.02 13.89
CA ARG A 253 9.27 -28.94 12.48
C ARG A 253 8.42 -27.98 11.65
N HIS A 254 7.10 -27.93 11.90
CA HIS A 254 6.23 -27.00 11.17
C HIS A 254 6.48 -25.55 11.56
N LEU A 255 6.81 -25.30 12.83
CA LEU A 255 7.16 -23.96 13.31
C LEU A 255 8.47 -23.48 12.68
N THR A 256 9.48 -24.35 12.59
CA THR A 256 10.76 -24.00 11.94
C THR A 256 10.56 -23.73 10.44
N ILE A 257 9.69 -24.48 9.76
CA ILE A 257 9.33 -24.21 8.37
C ILE A 257 8.62 -22.86 8.26
N ALA A 258 7.65 -22.58 9.14
CA ALA A 258 6.92 -21.33 9.10
C ALA A 258 7.82 -20.11 9.35
N ALA A 259 8.70 -20.21 10.35
CA ALA A 259 9.72 -19.20 10.61
C ALA A 259 10.68 -19.03 9.42
N GLY A 260 11.11 -20.14 8.80
CA GLY A 260 11.99 -20.11 7.62
C GLY A 260 11.34 -19.44 6.41
N VAL A 261 10.06 -19.72 6.15
CA VAL A 261 9.29 -19.05 5.09
C VAL A 261 9.16 -17.56 5.38
N ALA A 262 8.84 -17.20 6.63
CA ALA A 262 8.69 -15.80 7.02
C ALA A 262 10.00 -15.02 6.89
N VAL A 263 11.12 -15.59 7.36
CA VAL A 263 12.46 -14.99 7.23
C VAL A 263 12.86 -14.85 5.77
N THR A 264 12.67 -15.88 4.95
CA THR A 264 12.97 -15.82 3.51
C THR A 264 12.12 -14.76 2.80
N GLY A 265 10.82 -14.69 3.12
CA GLY A 265 9.93 -13.67 2.55
C GLY A 265 10.31 -12.24 2.97
N GLY A 266 10.64 -12.04 4.25
CA GLY A 266 11.12 -10.75 4.74
C GLY A 266 12.46 -10.33 4.13
N ALA A 267 13.41 -11.27 4.02
CA ALA A 267 14.68 -11.02 3.36
C ALA A 267 14.51 -10.68 1.88
N LEU A 268 13.58 -11.36 1.18
CA LEU A 268 13.25 -11.04 -0.21
C LEU A 268 12.65 -9.64 -0.34
N LEU A 269 11.71 -9.25 0.54
CA LEU A 269 11.14 -7.90 0.54
C LEU A 269 12.23 -6.83 0.77
N ILE A 270 13.08 -7.02 1.78
CA ILE A 270 14.20 -6.12 2.07
C ILE A 270 15.15 -6.03 0.88
N ALA A 271 15.51 -7.17 0.28
CA ALA A 271 16.39 -7.22 -0.88
C ALA A 271 15.76 -6.52 -2.09
N THR A 272 14.44 -6.67 -2.32
CA THR A 272 13.77 -5.95 -3.40
C THR A 272 13.80 -4.44 -3.19
N HIS A 273 13.63 -3.95 -1.96
CA HIS A 273 13.77 -2.51 -1.68
C HIS A 273 15.20 -2.00 -1.84
N GLY A 274 16.20 -2.77 -1.39
CA GLY A 274 17.61 -2.37 -1.48
C GLY A 274 18.17 -2.44 -2.92
N VAL A 275 17.83 -3.51 -3.65
CA VAL A 275 18.41 -3.77 -4.99
C VAL A 275 17.69 -3.01 -6.09
N LEU A 276 16.36 -2.82 -6.00
CA LEU A 276 15.62 -2.03 -7.01
C LEU A 276 15.70 -0.52 -6.73
N GLY A 277 16.03 -0.12 -5.50
CA GLY A 277 16.14 1.29 -5.11
C GLY A 277 17.41 2.00 -5.56
N GLU A 278 18.49 1.27 -5.87
CA GLU A 278 19.78 1.91 -6.19
C GLU A 278 20.15 1.92 -7.69
N ASP A 279 19.70 0.97 -8.52
CA ASP A 279 20.16 0.87 -9.91
C ASP A 279 19.06 0.39 -10.87
N HIS A 280 18.09 1.24 -11.21
CA HIS A 280 17.40 1.08 -12.50
C HIS A 280 18.20 1.84 -13.56
N PRO A 281 19.08 1.18 -14.36
CA PRO A 281 19.54 1.78 -15.59
C PRO A 281 18.30 2.01 -16.44
N GLN A 282 17.92 3.28 -16.58
CA GLN A 282 16.86 3.70 -17.49
C GLN A 282 17.20 3.17 -18.88
N THR A 283 16.54 2.08 -19.26
CA THR A 283 16.56 1.60 -20.63
C THR A 283 15.94 2.70 -21.46
N GLY A 284 16.80 3.46 -22.14
CA GLY A 284 16.42 4.55 -23.01
C GLY A 284 15.28 4.12 -23.91
N HIS A 285 14.16 4.82 -23.79
CA HIS A 285 13.02 4.70 -24.68
C HIS A 285 13.53 5.01 -26.09
N ARG A 286 13.77 3.97 -26.89
CA ARG A 286 14.01 4.14 -28.33
C ARG A 286 12.72 4.66 -28.93
N PRO A 287 12.71 5.83 -29.60
CA PRO A 287 11.52 6.29 -30.28
C PRO A 287 11.15 5.25 -31.36
N HIS A 288 9.93 4.72 -31.26
CA HIS A 288 9.31 3.94 -32.32
C HIS A 288 9.17 4.86 -33.54
N VAL A 289 10.05 4.66 -34.52
CA VAL A 289 9.89 5.21 -35.86
C VAL A 289 8.72 4.46 -36.48
N ALA A 290 7.59 5.17 -36.65
CA ALA A 290 6.47 4.68 -37.41
C ALA A 290 6.87 4.62 -38.89
N ASP A 291 7.07 3.40 -39.40
CA ASP A 291 7.10 3.12 -40.83
C ASP A 291 5.69 3.34 -41.40
N HIS A 292 5.47 4.49 -42.00
CA HIS A 292 4.44 4.68 -43.01
C HIS A 292 5.12 4.88 -44.37
N ALA A 293 4.94 3.87 -45.23
CA ALA A 293 5.42 3.84 -46.59
C ALA A 293 4.54 4.66 -47.54
N ALA A 294 5.23 5.24 -48.55
CA ALA A 294 4.80 5.78 -49.85
C ALA A 294 4.59 7.30 -49.98
N PRO A 295 4.78 7.89 -51.19
CA PRO A 295 5.87 7.68 -52.14
C PRO A 295 6.59 9.00 -52.56
N ALA A 296 7.80 8.81 -53.08
CA ALA A 296 8.67 9.70 -53.86
C ALA A 296 8.28 11.19 -54.06
N SER A 297 9.07 12.11 -53.49
CA SER A 297 9.48 13.32 -54.21
C SER A 297 10.64 14.08 -53.57
N SER A 298 11.53 14.56 -54.46
CA SER A 298 12.56 15.60 -54.34
C SER A 298 13.73 15.40 -53.36
N ALA A 299 14.93 15.51 -53.94
CA ALA A 299 16.24 15.35 -53.33
C ALA A 299 16.45 16.22 -52.06
N PRO A 300 17.14 15.70 -51.02
CA PRO A 300 17.37 16.46 -49.80
C PRO A 300 18.53 17.44 -49.97
N THR A 301 18.26 18.70 -49.62
CA THR A 301 19.29 19.69 -49.28
C THR A 301 19.99 19.21 -48.00
N PRO A 302 21.34 19.27 -47.88
CA PRO A 302 22.04 18.82 -46.68
C PRO A 302 21.64 19.68 -45.48
N ALA A 303 20.83 19.10 -44.59
CA ALA A 303 20.43 19.71 -43.34
C ALA A 303 21.66 19.80 -42.41
N VAL A 304 22.04 21.02 -42.07
CA VAL A 304 23.01 21.32 -41.01
C VAL A 304 22.48 20.70 -39.71
N ARG A 305 23.12 19.63 -39.24
CA ARG A 305 22.78 18.97 -37.99
C ARG A 305 23.05 19.97 -36.85
N PRO A 306 22.04 20.33 -36.03
CA PRO A 306 22.27 21.23 -34.90
C PRO A 306 23.31 20.60 -33.95
N PRO A 307 24.19 21.40 -33.32
CA PRO A 307 25.21 20.89 -32.43
C PRO A 307 24.56 20.08 -31.30
N THR A 308 25.00 18.83 -31.16
CA THR A 308 24.59 17.93 -30.09
C THR A 308 24.93 18.57 -28.76
N ARG A 309 23.91 18.94 -27.97
CA ARG A 309 24.11 19.49 -26.62
C ARG A 309 24.91 18.45 -25.80
N PRO A 310 25.97 18.84 -25.08
CA PRO A 310 26.79 17.90 -24.33
C PRO A 310 25.93 17.11 -23.34
N ALA A 311 26.16 15.80 -23.28
CA ALA A 311 25.45 14.90 -22.36
C ALA A 311 25.69 15.38 -20.91
N GLN A 312 24.62 15.76 -20.23
CA GLN A 312 24.68 16.16 -18.82
C GLN A 312 24.83 14.91 -17.96
N THR A 313 25.76 14.91 -17.01
CA THR A 313 25.89 13.83 -16.02
C THR A 313 24.62 13.79 -15.15
N PRO A 314 23.93 12.64 -15.04
CA PRO A 314 22.77 12.51 -14.17
C PRO A 314 23.13 12.83 -12.71
N LEU A 315 22.27 13.57 -12.01
CA LEU A 315 22.44 13.90 -10.59
C LEU A 315 21.50 13.04 -9.75
N THR A 316 21.92 12.64 -8.55
CA THR A 316 21.00 12.09 -7.55
C THR A 316 20.21 13.20 -6.85
N HIS A 317 19.07 12.87 -6.22
CA HIS A 317 18.29 13.86 -5.45
C HIS A 317 19.11 14.52 -4.33
N ALA A 318 20.01 13.77 -3.69
CA ALA A 318 20.90 14.30 -2.65
C ALA A 318 21.90 15.31 -3.23
N GLN A 319 22.52 14.99 -4.38
CA GLN A 319 23.45 15.87 -5.07
C GLN A 319 22.76 17.13 -5.59
N LEU A 320 21.55 17.00 -6.15
CA LEU A 320 20.74 18.14 -6.61
C LEU A 320 20.41 19.06 -5.43
N ARG A 321 19.95 18.50 -4.30
CA ARG A 321 19.65 19.27 -3.09
C ARG A 321 20.87 20.02 -2.59
N GLU A 322 22.00 19.33 -2.48
CA GLU A 322 23.25 19.90 -2.01
C GLU A 322 23.73 21.01 -2.95
N ALA A 323 23.70 20.79 -4.26
CA ALA A 323 24.14 21.77 -5.26
C ALA A 323 23.28 23.03 -5.24
N VAL A 324 21.96 22.91 -5.14
CA VAL A 324 21.04 24.07 -5.10
C VAL A 324 21.14 24.81 -3.77
N SER A 325 21.14 24.09 -2.64
CA SER A 325 21.20 24.72 -1.30
C SER A 325 22.53 25.41 -1.00
N THR A 326 23.63 24.91 -1.57
CA THR A 326 24.95 25.56 -1.47
C THR A 326 25.17 26.66 -2.50
N GLY A 327 24.19 26.92 -3.38
CA GLY A 327 24.32 27.90 -4.47
C GLY A 327 25.30 27.49 -5.58
N ARG A 328 25.76 26.23 -5.60
CA ARG A 328 26.57 25.68 -6.69
C ARG A 328 25.79 25.50 -7.98
N MET A 329 24.46 25.45 -7.90
CA MET A 329 23.58 25.39 -9.06
C MET A 329 22.47 26.43 -8.95
N SER A 330 22.42 27.32 -9.93
CA SER A 330 21.37 28.35 -10.04
C SER A 330 20.04 27.78 -10.53
N LEU A 331 18.94 28.49 -10.26
CA LEU A 331 17.61 28.11 -10.76
C LEU A 331 17.58 28.01 -12.30
N SER A 332 18.30 28.89 -13.01
CA SER A 332 18.44 28.82 -14.46
C SER A 332 19.12 27.55 -14.94
N GLU A 333 20.18 27.11 -14.25
CA GLU A 333 20.86 25.87 -14.59
C GLU A 333 19.96 24.68 -14.31
N VAL A 334 19.26 24.64 -13.16
CA VAL A 334 18.30 23.57 -12.87
C VAL A 334 17.22 23.50 -13.94
N LEU A 335 16.56 24.61 -14.28
CA LEU A 335 15.50 24.61 -15.29
C LEU A 335 16.00 24.24 -16.70
N ALA A 336 17.28 24.47 -17.01
CA ALA A 336 17.88 24.09 -18.29
C ALA A 336 18.27 22.61 -18.37
N ARG A 337 18.28 21.89 -17.25
CA ARG A 337 18.61 20.46 -17.22
C ARG A 337 17.47 19.60 -17.71
N THR A 338 17.83 18.50 -18.36
CA THR A 338 16.88 17.56 -18.96
C THR A 338 16.95 16.16 -18.36
N ASP A 339 17.72 15.98 -17.28
CA ASP A 339 17.74 14.73 -16.54
C ASP A 339 16.43 14.52 -15.76
N ASP A 340 16.09 13.26 -15.56
CA ASP A 340 14.77 12.88 -15.04
C ASP A 340 14.62 13.18 -13.55
N VAL A 341 15.73 13.23 -12.80
CA VAL A 341 15.73 13.65 -11.40
C VAL A 341 15.28 15.10 -11.28
N VAL A 342 15.83 15.99 -12.12
CA VAL A 342 15.40 17.40 -12.15
C VAL A 342 13.97 17.53 -12.67
N LYS A 343 13.60 16.84 -13.76
CA LYS A 343 12.24 16.93 -14.32
C LYS A 343 11.18 16.50 -13.32
N ASN A 344 11.43 15.44 -12.56
CA ASN A 344 10.49 14.91 -11.57
C ASN A 344 10.61 15.59 -10.20
N ALA A 345 11.50 16.57 -10.02
CA ALA A 345 11.51 17.37 -8.79
C ALA A 345 10.28 18.28 -8.72
N TRP A 346 9.68 18.41 -7.53
CA TRP A 346 8.58 19.35 -7.29
C TRP A 346 9.08 20.79 -7.24
N VAL A 347 8.34 21.71 -7.86
CA VAL A 347 8.71 23.12 -7.93
C VAL A 347 8.82 23.74 -6.53
N GLY A 348 7.84 23.50 -5.65
CA GLY A 348 7.84 24.04 -4.29
C GLY A 348 9.05 23.58 -3.48
N TRP A 349 9.37 22.28 -3.56
CA TRP A 349 10.56 21.73 -2.92
C TRP A 349 11.85 22.38 -3.45
N LEU A 350 12.01 22.46 -4.77
CA LEU A 350 13.23 23.01 -5.38
C LEU A 350 13.44 24.48 -5.00
N LEU A 351 12.38 25.29 -5.08
CA LEU A 351 12.47 26.72 -4.75
C LEU A 351 12.77 26.93 -3.26
N SER A 352 12.26 26.07 -2.38
CA SER A 352 12.56 26.14 -0.94
C SER A 352 14.02 25.88 -0.60
N LEU A 353 14.79 25.28 -1.52
CA LEU A 353 16.22 25.06 -1.34
C LEU A 353 17.07 26.26 -1.76
N LEU A 354 16.49 27.26 -2.43
CA LEU A 354 17.26 28.41 -2.90
C LEU A 354 17.70 29.27 -1.71
N PRO A 355 19.00 29.61 -1.60
CA PRO A 355 19.49 30.43 -0.50
C PRO A 355 18.81 31.81 -0.54
N GLY A 356 18.46 32.33 0.64
CA GLY A 356 17.90 33.68 0.80
C GLY A 356 16.40 33.81 0.54
N HIS A 357 15.68 32.75 0.15
CA HIS A 357 14.25 32.82 -0.14
C HIS A 357 13.40 32.32 1.02
N ASN A 358 12.39 33.10 1.42
CA ASN A 358 11.46 32.71 2.46
C ASN A 358 10.34 31.82 1.87
N PRO A 359 9.92 30.72 2.54
CA PRO A 359 8.77 29.91 2.11
C PRO A 359 7.50 30.72 1.78
N ALA A 360 7.18 31.75 2.56
CA ALA A 360 5.99 32.59 2.34
C ALA A 360 6.10 33.49 1.09
N GLU A 361 7.32 33.81 0.66
CA GLU A 361 7.58 34.53 -0.59
C GLU A 361 7.45 33.59 -1.78
N ILE A 362 8.02 32.38 -1.68
CA ILE A 362 7.90 31.34 -2.70
C ILE A 362 6.43 31.01 -2.98
N THR A 363 5.62 30.80 -1.93
CA THR A 363 4.18 30.55 -2.08
C THR A 363 3.50 31.71 -2.82
N ARG A 364 3.80 32.96 -2.47
CA ARG A 364 3.23 34.14 -3.15
C ARG A 364 3.60 34.21 -4.63
N VAL A 365 4.87 33.96 -4.96
CA VAL A 365 5.36 33.92 -6.35
C VAL A 365 4.67 32.81 -7.14
N LEU A 366 4.59 31.60 -6.59
CA LEU A 366 3.93 30.47 -7.24
C LEU A 366 2.45 30.73 -7.48
N THR A 367 1.73 31.26 -6.49
CA THR A 367 0.31 31.63 -6.64
C THR A 367 0.11 32.73 -7.68
N ALA A 368 0.94 33.77 -7.69
CA ALA A 368 0.85 34.85 -8.66
C ALA A 368 1.16 34.39 -10.10
N GLY A 369 2.03 33.38 -10.26
CA GLY A 369 2.34 32.75 -11.54
C GLY A 369 1.34 31.66 -11.99
N GLY A 370 0.35 31.32 -11.15
CA GLY A 370 -0.55 30.19 -11.42
C GLY A 370 0.20 28.85 -11.49
N ILE A 371 1.23 28.67 -10.66
CA ILE A 371 2.06 27.46 -10.61
C ILE A 371 1.74 26.73 -9.31
N ASP A 372 1.31 25.46 -9.42
CA ASP A 372 1.12 24.60 -8.26
C ASP A 372 2.48 24.18 -7.66
N ALA A 373 2.62 24.24 -6.34
CA ALA A 373 3.84 23.86 -5.63
C ALA A 373 4.18 22.37 -5.76
N SER A 374 3.18 21.50 -5.95
CA SER A 374 3.36 20.06 -6.19
C SER A 374 3.58 19.73 -7.66
N ARG A 375 3.55 20.72 -8.57
CA ARG A 375 3.85 20.48 -9.99
C ARG A 375 5.32 20.07 -10.14
N HIS A 376 5.59 19.18 -11.11
CA HIS A 376 6.95 18.81 -11.46
C HIS A 376 7.61 19.86 -12.36
N ILE A 377 8.93 20.01 -12.26
CA ILE A 377 9.71 20.96 -13.10
C ILE A 377 9.56 20.63 -14.59
N GLY A 378 9.46 19.34 -14.94
CA GLY A 378 9.24 18.87 -16.30
C GLY A 378 7.95 19.41 -16.94
N ASP A 379 6.90 19.59 -16.13
CA ASP A 379 5.56 20.00 -16.57
C ASP A 379 5.38 21.52 -16.63
N LEU A 380 6.41 22.28 -16.26
CA LEU A 380 6.37 23.73 -16.37
C LEU A 380 6.39 24.17 -17.84
N THR A 381 5.41 24.99 -18.21
CA THR A 381 5.38 25.64 -19.52
C THR A 381 6.55 26.60 -19.67
N GLU A 382 6.94 26.90 -20.91
CA GLU A 382 8.02 27.86 -21.19
C GLU A 382 7.71 29.26 -20.61
N GLN A 383 6.43 29.64 -20.54
CA GLN A 383 6.00 30.88 -19.91
C GLN A 383 6.20 30.85 -18.39
N GLN A 384 5.85 29.75 -17.74
CA GLN A 384 6.05 29.57 -16.29
C GLN A 384 7.53 29.55 -15.92
N ARG A 385 8.37 28.87 -16.73
CA ARG A 385 9.83 28.86 -16.56
C ARG A 385 10.41 30.27 -16.64
N ARG A 386 10.03 31.05 -17.65
CA ARG A 386 10.44 32.46 -17.77
C ARG A 386 9.97 33.30 -16.58
N TYR A 387 8.72 33.15 -16.15
CA TYR A 387 8.18 33.87 -14.99
C TYR A 387 9.00 33.61 -13.72
N LEU A 388 9.31 32.34 -13.42
CA LEU A 388 10.13 31.98 -12.26
C LEU A 388 11.53 32.61 -12.33
N LEU A 389 12.19 32.52 -13.49
CA LEU A 389 13.52 33.13 -13.69
C LEU A 389 13.50 34.65 -13.46
N THR A 390 12.47 35.34 -13.97
CA THR A 390 12.38 36.80 -13.83
C THR A 390 12.03 37.28 -12.42
N THR A 391 11.36 36.44 -11.62
CA THR A 391 10.83 36.85 -10.31
C THR A 391 11.76 36.46 -9.17
N ILE A 392 12.41 35.29 -9.27
CA ILE A 392 13.23 34.70 -8.20
C ILE A 392 14.71 35.08 -8.33
N THR A 393 15.18 35.41 -9.53
CA THR A 393 16.59 35.81 -9.74
C THR A 393 16.83 37.31 -9.56
N LYS A 394 15.80 38.06 -9.15
CA LYS A 394 15.90 39.48 -8.78
C LYS A 394 16.16 39.59 -7.30
#